data_AF-A0A7S0AAT1-F1
#
_entry.id   AF-A0A7S0AAT1-F1
#
_cell.length_a   1.000
_cell.length_b   1.000
_cell.length_c   1.000
_cell.angle_alpha   90.00
_cell.angle_beta   90.00
_cell.angle_gamma   90.00
#
_symmetry.space_group_name_H-M   'P 1'
#
loop_
_entity.id
_entity.type
_entity.pdbx_description
1 polymer ?
#
loop_
_entity_poly.entity_id
_entity_poly.type
_entity_poly.pdbx_seq_one_letter_code
_entity_poly.pdbx_strand_id
1 'polypeptide(L)'
;GGLLDAWRRLHPVGDLKPDPGDAAFTWRGTPAVQSRFRARYEGMAQRLDYYLVSEAYASRIARCDILGKGSSRLGFLGSDHCPVLLEFSDSSCTASNDGSSEVQQLD
;
A
#
# COMPACT_ATOMS: atom_id res chain seq x y z
N GLY A 1 -8.13 -11.01 15.90
CA GLY A 1 -9.05 -10.39 14.94
C GLY A 1 -8.92 -10.94 13.52
N GLY A 2 -7.90 -11.75 13.20
CA GLY A 2 -7.75 -12.34 11.85
C GLY A 2 -7.52 -11.33 10.74
N LEU A 3 -7.04 -10.13 11.08
CA LEU A 3 -6.74 -9.04 10.15
C LEU A 3 -5.23 -8.77 10.18
N LEU A 4 -4.66 -8.59 9.00
CA LEU A 4 -3.28 -8.16 8.81
C LEU A 4 -3.23 -6.76 8.19
N ASP A 5 -2.15 -6.05 8.46
CA ASP A 5 -1.83 -4.79 7.78
C ASP A 5 -1.13 -5.10 6.45
N ALA A 6 -1.80 -4.82 5.34
CA ALA A 6 -1.33 -5.17 4.00
C ALA A 6 0.02 -4.53 3.66
N TRP A 7 0.22 -3.26 4.02
CA TRP A 7 1.48 -2.58 3.75
C TRP A 7 2.60 -3.19 4.60
N ARG A 8 2.34 -3.43 5.88
CA ARG A 8 3.33 -4.02 6.79
C ARG A 8 3.71 -5.45 6.41
N ARG A 9 2.78 -6.20 5.81
CA ARG A 9 3.02 -7.56 5.32
C ARG A 9 4.03 -7.63 4.18
N LEU A 10 4.05 -6.60 3.32
CA LEU A 10 4.99 -6.46 2.21
C LEU A 10 6.26 -5.68 2.61
N HIS A 11 6.15 -4.82 3.61
CA HIS A 11 7.24 -3.97 4.13
C HIS A 11 7.49 -4.27 5.62
N PRO A 12 8.13 -5.41 5.94
CA PRO A 12 8.37 -5.82 7.32
C PRO A 12 9.15 -4.74 8.09
N VAL A 13 8.94 -4.68 9.41
CA VAL A 13 9.67 -3.74 10.26
C VAL A 13 11.15 -4.13 10.23
N GLY A 14 12.01 -3.21 9.81
CA GLY A 14 13.45 -3.30 10.03
C GLY A 14 13.84 -2.61 11.35
N ASP A 15 15.12 -2.74 11.72
CA ASP A 15 15.63 -2.16 12.97
C ASP A 15 15.77 -0.63 12.93
N LEU A 16 15.80 -0.05 11.73
CA LEU A 16 15.95 1.38 11.54
C LEU A 16 14.59 2.07 11.41
N LYS A 17 14.47 3.23 12.06
CA LYS A 17 13.32 4.11 11.83
C LYS A 17 13.32 4.58 10.36
N PRO A 18 12.17 4.71 9.70
CA PRO A 18 12.09 5.31 8.38
C PRO A 18 12.60 6.76 8.41
N ASP A 19 13.29 7.18 7.36
CA ASP A 19 13.70 8.56 7.19
C ASP A 19 12.45 9.44 7.05
N PRO A 20 12.45 10.69 7.57
CA PRO A 20 11.29 11.57 7.47
C PRO A 20 10.78 11.77 6.04
N GLY A 21 11.64 11.65 5.03
CA GLY A 21 11.30 11.75 3.60
C GLY A 21 10.65 10.50 3.00
N ASP A 22 10.67 9.37 3.70
CA ASP A 22 10.28 8.07 3.14
C ASP A 22 8.79 7.99 2.79
N ALA A 23 8.52 7.10 1.83
CA ALA A 23 7.17 6.65 1.48
C ALA A 23 6.63 5.61 2.49
N ALA A 24 6.87 5.86 3.79
CA ALA A 24 6.39 5.04 4.90
C ALA A 24 5.30 5.75 5.71
N PHE A 25 5.01 7.02 5.39
CA PHE A 25 4.07 7.87 6.11
C PHE A 25 2.93 8.29 5.19
N THR A 26 1.71 8.20 5.70
CA THR A 26 0.51 8.60 4.97
C THR A 26 0.06 10.00 5.35
N TRP A 27 0.44 10.47 6.55
CA TRP A 27 0.13 11.79 7.05
C TRP A 27 1.39 12.59 7.34
N ARG A 28 1.33 13.91 7.09
CA ARG A 28 2.41 14.85 7.41
C ARG A 28 1.84 16.09 8.07
N GLY A 29 2.49 16.58 9.13
CA GLY A 29 2.09 17.81 9.78
C GLY A 29 2.25 19.04 8.89
N THR A 30 1.51 20.11 9.22
CA THR A 30 1.47 21.35 8.43
C THR A 30 2.86 21.97 8.27
N PRO A 31 3.30 22.30 7.05
CA PRO A 31 4.56 23.02 6.85
C PRO A 31 4.45 24.46 7.36
N ALA A 32 5.53 25.03 7.91
CA ALA A 32 5.55 26.45 8.25
C ALA A 32 5.71 27.29 6.98
N VAL A 33 4.59 27.67 6.36
CA VAL A 33 4.61 28.43 5.10
C VAL A 33 4.53 29.95 5.33
N GLN A 34 3.99 30.42 6.46
CA GLN A 34 3.64 31.84 6.65
C GLN A 34 3.78 32.39 8.09
N SER A 35 4.21 31.58 9.05
CA SER A 35 4.19 31.95 10.46
C SER A 35 5.60 32.20 10.99
N ARG A 36 5.78 33.26 11.79
CA ARG A 36 7.00 33.49 12.61
C ARG A 36 7.18 32.43 13.71
N PHE A 37 6.20 31.55 13.86
CA PHE A 37 6.18 30.43 14.80
C PHE A 37 6.10 29.10 14.06
N ARG A 38 6.89 28.14 14.55
CA ARG A 38 6.89 26.74 14.11
C ARG A 38 5.48 26.16 14.23
N ALA A 39 4.97 25.53 13.17
CA ALA A 39 3.66 24.87 13.27
C ALA A 39 3.76 23.69 14.24
N ARG A 40 2.69 23.42 15.02
CA ARG A 40 2.67 22.43 16.11
C ARG A 40 3.22 21.04 15.72
N TYR A 41 3.05 20.64 14.47
CA TYR A 41 3.47 19.34 13.95
C TYR A 41 4.43 19.45 12.76
N GLU A 42 5.13 20.57 12.61
CA GLU A 42 6.06 20.75 11.52
C GLU A 42 7.19 19.71 11.54
N GLY A 43 7.38 19.04 10.40
CA GLY A 43 8.36 17.98 10.21
C GLY A 43 7.94 16.62 10.79
N MET A 44 6.77 16.53 11.44
CA MET A 44 6.22 15.27 11.93
C MET A 44 5.53 14.51 10.81
N ALA A 45 5.66 13.19 10.84
CA ALA A 45 5.01 12.29 9.90
C ALA A 45 4.55 11.02 10.61
N GLN A 46 3.43 10.47 10.18
CA GLN A 46 2.84 9.26 10.76
C GLN A 46 2.22 8.41 9.66
N ARG A 47 2.11 7.10 9.89
CA ARG A 47 1.30 6.21 9.06
C ARG A 47 0.00 5.95 9.79
N LEU A 48 -1.05 6.65 9.37
CA LEU A 48 -2.36 6.64 10.03
C LEU A 48 -3.44 5.95 9.18
N ASP A 49 -3.13 5.69 7.91
CA ASP A 49 -4.06 5.12 6.94
C ASP A 49 -3.62 3.69 6.59
N TYR A 50 -4.57 2.75 6.65
CA TYR A 50 -4.30 1.33 6.60
C TYR A 50 -5.32 0.61 5.72
N TYR A 51 -4.85 -0.42 5.02
CA TYR A 51 -5.71 -1.52 4.60
C TYR A 51 -5.51 -2.68 5.57
N LEU A 52 -6.50 -2.88 6.44
CA LEU A 52 -6.58 -4.08 7.27
C LEU A 52 -7.35 -5.15 6.50
N VAL A 53 -6.67 -6.23 6.16
CA VAL A 53 -7.18 -7.28 5.26
C VAL A 53 -7.32 -8.58 6.05
N SER A 54 -8.37 -9.34 5.81
CA SER A 54 -8.49 -10.68 6.41
C SER A 54 -7.33 -11.57 5.97
N GLU A 55 -6.78 -12.34 6.91
CA GLU A 55 -5.70 -13.30 6.64
C GLU A 55 -6.02 -14.26 5.49
N ALA A 56 -7.30 -14.55 5.24
CA ALA A 56 -7.74 -15.37 4.11
C ALA A 56 -7.37 -14.80 2.73
N TYR A 57 -7.14 -13.48 2.61
CA TYR A 57 -6.72 -12.82 1.37
C TYR A 57 -5.22 -12.52 1.33
N ALA A 58 -4.45 -12.93 2.34
CA ALA A 58 -3.03 -12.58 2.47
C ALA A 58 -2.21 -12.96 1.22
N SER A 59 -2.44 -14.16 0.68
CA SER A 59 -1.73 -14.68 -0.49
C SER A 59 -2.11 -13.99 -1.81
N ARG A 60 -3.22 -13.25 -1.81
CA ARG A 60 -3.72 -12.55 -3.00
C ARG A 60 -3.26 -11.11 -3.05
N ILE A 61 -2.61 -10.56 -2.02
CA ILE A 61 -2.13 -9.18 -2.03
C ILE A 61 -0.97 -9.10 -3.03
N ALA A 62 -1.16 -8.36 -4.13
CA ALA A 62 -0.15 -8.18 -5.17
C ALA A 62 0.75 -6.97 -4.88
N ARG A 63 0.16 -5.84 -4.49
CA ARG A 63 0.90 -4.63 -4.07
C ARG A 63 0.12 -3.85 -3.02
N CYS A 64 0.85 -3.11 -2.19
CA CYS A 64 0.29 -2.15 -1.26
C CYS A 64 1.27 -0.98 -1.12
N ASP A 65 0.95 0.16 -1.74
CA ASP A 65 1.88 1.27 -1.91
C ASP A 65 1.36 2.56 -1.23
N ILE A 66 2.25 3.28 -0.56
CA ILE A 66 1.97 4.64 -0.08
C ILE A 66 2.44 5.61 -1.17
N LEU A 67 1.51 6.39 -1.74
CA LEU A 67 1.77 7.19 -2.93
C LEU A 67 2.28 8.61 -2.62
N GLY A 68 2.50 8.95 -1.36
CA GLY A 68 3.05 10.22 -0.92
C GLY A 68 4.45 10.09 -0.31
N LYS A 69 5.29 11.12 -0.50
CA LYS A 69 6.64 11.19 0.08
C LYS A 69 7.15 12.61 0.27
N GLY A 70 8.23 12.72 1.04
CA GLY A 70 8.99 13.96 1.23
C GLY A 70 8.29 15.01 2.10
N SER A 71 9.09 15.92 2.66
CA SER A 71 8.59 17.06 3.44
C SER A 71 7.78 18.06 2.60
N SER A 72 8.02 18.09 1.28
CA SER A 72 7.25 18.89 0.31
C SER A 72 5.88 18.29 -0.04
N ARG A 73 5.49 17.17 0.59
CA ARG A 73 4.19 16.50 0.40
C ARG A 73 3.91 16.13 -1.07
N LEU A 74 4.90 15.61 -1.78
CA LEU A 74 4.69 15.09 -3.14
C LEU A 74 3.70 13.91 -3.08
N GLY A 75 2.67 13.92 -3.91
CA GLY A 75 1.65 12.86 -3.96
C GLY A 75 0.52 12.98 -2.92
N PHE A 76 0.47 14.06 -2.14
CA PHE A 76 -0.59 14.30 -1.14
C PHE A 76 -1.84 14.96 -1.73
N LEU A 77 -1.80 15.40 -2.99
CA LEU A 77 -2.96 15.88 -3.75
C LEU A 77 -3.77 17.00 -3.05
N GLY A 78 -3.09 17.88 -2.31
CA GLY A 78 -3.71 18.99 -1.58
C GLY A 78 -4.24 18.64 -0.19
N SER A 79 -4.19 17.38 0.22
CA SER A 79 -4.50 16.93 1.59
C SER A 79 -3.24 16.91 2.47
N ASP A 80 -3.40 16.78 3.78
CA ASP A 80 -2.34 16.42 4.72
C ASP A 80 -2.15 14.90 4.85
N HIS A 81 -3.04 14.11 4.22
CA HIS A 81 -2.90 12.68 3.96
C HIS A 81 -2.59 12.39 2.48
N CYS A 82 -1.83 11.34 2.19
CA CYS A 82 -1.63 10.83 0.84
C CYS A 82 -2.38 9.51 0.61
N PRO A 83 -2.73 9.17 -0.65
CA PRO A 83 -3.37 7.90 -0.96
C PRO A 83 -2.49 6.69 -0.60
N VAL A 84 -3.15 5.62 -0.17
CA VAL A 84 -2.58 4.28 -0.10
C VAL A 84 -3.30 3.46 -1.17
N LEU A 85 -2.54 2.71 -1.96
CA LEU A 85 -3.04 1.82 -3.00
C LEU A 85 -2.95 0.39 -2.48
N LEU A 86 -4.00 -0.41 -2.66
CA LEU A 86 -3.97 -1.86 -2.49
C LEU A 86 -4.44 -2.51 -3.78
N GLU A 87 -3.72 -3.53 -4.23
CA GLU A 87 -4.14 -4.37 -5.34
C GLU A 87 -4.07 -5.84 -4.96
N PHE A 88 -5.07 -6.60 -5.41
CA PHE A 88 -5.09 -8.05 -5.33
C PHE A 88 -4.74 -8.65 -6.69
N SER A 89 -4.03 -9.78 -6.68
CA SER A 89 -3.84 -10.59 -7.88
C SER A 89 -5.18 -11.13 -8.36
N ASP A 90 -5.42 -11.05 -9.67
CA ASP A 90 -6.57 -11.72 -10.27
C ASP A 90 -6.49 -13.22 -10.01
N SER A 91 -7.58 -13.78 -9.52
CA SER A 91 -7.75 -15.22 -9.42
C SER A 91 -8.13 -15.74 -10.81
N SER A 92 -7.15 -15.85 -11.73
CA SER A 92 -7.38 -16.66 -12.91
C SER A 92 -7.50 -18.11 -12.43
N CYS A 93 -8.74 -18.59 -12.38
CA CYS A 93 -9.07 -20.00 -12.28
C CYS A 93 -8.22 -20.76 -13.30
N THR A 94 -7.25 -21.53 -12.82
CA THR A 94 -6.56 -22.53 -13.63
C THR A 94 -7.58 -23.60 -13.97
N ALA A 95 -8.36 -23.38 -15.04
CA ALA A 95 -9.09 -24.43 -15.70
C ALA A 95 -8.04 -25.35 -16.34
N SER A 96 -7.71 -26.43 -15.64
CA SER A 96 -6.94 -27.54 -16.18
C SER A 96 -7.72 -28.12 -17.36
N ASN A 97 -7.29 -27.77 -18.58
CA ASN A 97 -7.80 -28.33 -19.81
C ASN A 97 -7.19 -29.73 -19.97
N ASP A 98 -7.85 -30.74 -19.42
CA ASP A 98 -7.50 -32.15 -19.65
C ASP A 98 -7.97 -32.54 -21.07
N GLY A 99 -7.09 -32.29 -22.04
CA GLY A 99 -7.32 -32.56 -23.45
C GLY A 99 -7.15 -34.05 -23.80
N SER A 100 -8.13 -34.87 -23.46
CA SER A 100 -8.32 -36.17 -24.11
C SER A 100 -8.96 -35.92 -25.49
N SER A 101 -8.16 -36.03 -26.55
CA SER A 101 -8.63 -35.90 -27.94
C SER A 101 -8.95 -37.29 -28.50
N GLU A 102 -10.24 -37.62 -28.55
CA GLU A 102 -10.75 -38.78 -29.28
C GLU A 102 -10.88 -38.41 -30.77
N VAL A 103 -10.11 -39.07 -31.62
CA VAL A 103 -10.09 -38.85 -33.08
C VAL A 103 -11.24 -39.65 -33.70
N GLN A 104 -12.28 -38.98 -34.22
CA GLN A 104 -13.26 -39.62 -35.10
C GLN A 104 -12.76 -39.57 -36.55
N GLN A 105 -12.45 -40.75 -37.11
CA GLN A 105 -12.33 -40.98 -38.55
C GLN A 105 -13.71 -40.83 -39.20
N LEU A 106 -13.77 -40.12 -40.32
CA LEU A 106 -14.89 -40.16 -41.26
C LEU A 106 -14.36 -40.71 -42.59
N ASP A 107 -15.13 -41.66 -43.12
CA ASP A 107 -14.87 -42.52 -44.28
C ASP A 107 -14.64 -41.77 -45.61
#